data_AF-A0A7V2SWY2-F1
#
_entry.id   AF-A0A7V2SWY2-F1
#
_cell.length_a   1.000
_cell.length_b   1.000
_cell.length_c   1.000
_cell.angle_alpha   90.00
_cell.angle_beta   90.00
_cell.angle_gamma   90.00
#
_symmetry.space_group_name_H-M   'P 1'
#
loop_
_entity.id
_entity.type
_entity.pdbx_description
1 polymer ?
#
loop_
_entity_poly.entity_id
_entity_poly.type
_entity_poly.pdbx_seq_one_letter_code
_entity_poly.pdbx_strand_id
1 'polypeptide(L)'
;MKYTLIEPGDMAVSCREEAVLETLLGSCIGLALYDQEAQAGGVVHVLLPSGPTHKMEETPLYYAQSAIPALIDALLEKGATMSGIVAHMAGGAHIVTKGTIQDLNIGKRNTIKAKEILDSYAIPIISMDVGGSVGRRLKLTLPTGEVEIKRSRGTKGGLLGDKDDQRPKAPRLDENSLRKMASELKPDSNVAIRALQLVRGDDICFRELEELILKDQVLCGRILGIVNSARYGLQRQITKLSHAINLLGTTTFKKIVMQACIKGLYSNPFTGYEFDDQAFFHHAVACAELSQFLANRLAIADPEEAYLAALMHDIGKILVEKNFTNTFITVKMSASIKRIPFFLAEKE
;
A
#
# COMPACT_ATOMS: atom_id res chain seq x y z
N MET A 1 -13.87 26.95 -21.85
CA MET A 1 -12.88 26.63 -20.79
C MET A 1 -12.56 25.13 -20.70
N LYS A 2 -11.35 24.73 -21.08
CA LYS A 2 -10.83 23.35 -20.96
C LYS A 2 -10.27 23.13 -19.55
N TYR A 3 -10.72 22.11 -18.85
CA TYR A 3 -10.18 21.77 -17.52
C TYR A 3 -9.29 20.54 -17.63
N THR A 4 -8.11 20.56 -17.00
CA THR A 4 -7.15 19.45 -17.01
C THR A 4 -6.59 19.26 -15.61
N LEU A 5 -6.82 18.07 -15.04
CA LEU A 5 -6.21 17.65 -13.80
C LEU A 5 -4.88 16.95 -14.13
N ILE A 6 -3.78 17.45 -13.56
CA ILE A 6 -2.44 16.91 -13.77
C ILE A 6 -2.17 15.84 -12.72
N GLU A 7 -2.06 14.61 -13.18
CA GLU A 7 -1.76 13.44 -12.35
C GLU A 7 -0.27 13.37 -11.98
N PRO A 8 0.10 12.60 -10.95
CA PRO A 8 1.50 12.42 -10.59
C PRO A 8 2.35 11.89 -11.74
N GLY A 9 3.43 12.61 -12.09
CA GLY A 9 4.30 12.22 -13.19
C GLY A 9 3.75 12.60 -14.55
N ASP A 10 2.89 13.61 -14.60
CA ASP A 10 2.34 14.18 -15.83
C ASP A 10 2.55 15.71 -15.86
N MET A 11 2.38 16.29 -17.05
CA MET A 11 2.39 17.74 -17.28
C MET A 11 1.42 18.14 -18.37
N ALA A 12 0.95 19.39 -18.32
CA ALA A 12 0.23 19.99 -19.44
C ALA A 12 0.70 21.42 -19.68
N VAL A 13 0.69 21.82 -20.95
CA VAL A 13 0.95 23.18 -21.41
C VAL A 13 -0.21 23.66 -22.27
N SER A 14 -0.51 24.95 -22.19
CA SER A 14 -1.56 25.58 -22.96
C SER A 14 -1.19 27.05 -23.21
N CYS A 15 -1.66 27.60 -24.33
CA CYS A 15 -1.26 28.93 -24.80
C CYS A 15 -2.44 29.63 -25.47
N ARG A 16 -2.72 30.87 -25.06
CA ARG A 16 -3.76 31.77 -25.61
C ARG A 16 -5.20 31.23 -25.62
N GLU A 17 -5.45 30.07 -25.03
CA GLU A 17 -6.77 29.46 -24.91
C GLU A 17 -7.28 29.50 -23.47
N GLU A 18 -8.61 29.44 -23.30
CA GLU A 18 -9.21 29.33 -21.98
C GLU A 18 -9.01 27.93 -21.41
N ALA A 19 -8.04 27.79 -20.51
CA ALA A 19 -7.72 26.53 -19.87
C ALA A 19 -7.54 26.68 -18.35
N VAL A 20 -7.80 25.60 -17.63
CA VAL A 20 -7.48 25.45 -16.21
C VAL A 20 -6.62 24.22 -16.06
N LEU A 21 -5.41 24.41 -15.54
CA LEU A 21 -4.50 23.33 -15.20
C LEU A 21 -4.46 23.22 -13.68
N GLU A 22 -4.88 22.10 -13.14
CA GLU A 22 -4.99 21.90 -11.69
C GLU A 22 -4.24 20.64 -11.24
N THR A 23 -3.63 20.68 -10.07
CA THR A 23 -3.06 19.47 -9.45
C THR A 23 -3.24 19.47 -7.92
N LEU A 24 -3.27 18.26 -7.35
CA LEU A 24 -3.43 18.01 -5.92
C LEU A 24 -2.13 17.43 -5.36
N LEU A 25 -1.65 18.02 -4.27
CA LEU A 25 -0.29 17.85 -3.80
C LEU A 25 -0.26 17.44 -2.34
N GLY A 26 0.50 16.38 -2.06
CA GLY A 26 0.85 15.91 -0.73
C GLY A 26 2.34 16.09 -0.46
N SER A 27 3.07 14.99 -0.35
CA SER A 27 4.53 14.96 -0.25
C SER A 27 5.26 15.29 -1.56
N CYS A 28 4.59 15.10 -2.69
CA CYS A 28 4.97 15.57 -4.02
C CYS A 28 4.90 17.10 -4.15
N ILE A 29 5.52 17.66 -5.19
CA ILE A 29 5.45 19.09 -5.50
C ILE A 29 4.79 19.32 -6.86
N GLY A 30 4.09 20.44 -6.99
CA GLY A 30 3.56 20.94 -8.25
C GLY A 30 4.24 22.25 -8.59
N LEU A 31 4.57 22.43 -9.85
CA LEU A 31 5.19 23.64 -10.38
C LEU A 31 4.32 24.17 -11.53
N ALA A 32 3.88 25.42 -11.41
CA ALA A 32 3.24 26.15 -12.50
C ALA A 32 4.24 27.16 -13.06
N LEU A 33 4.44 27.14 -14.37
CA LEU A 33 5.24 28.10 -15.12
C LEU A 33 4.32 28.89 -16.05
N TYR A 34 4.54 30.20 -16.15
CA TYR A 34 3.70 31.07 -16.98
C TYR A 34 4.50 32.24 -17.55
N ASP A 35 4.23 32.59 -18.80
CA ASP A 35 4.71 33.79 -19.48
C ASP A 35 3.51 34.67 -19.85
N GLN A 36 3.50 35.90 -19.31
CA GLN A 36 2.41 36.87 -19.46
C GLN A 36 2.30 37.43 -20.88
N GLU A 37 3.43 37.65 -21.56
CA GLU A 37 3.43 38.23 -22.91
C GLU A 37 3.01 37.18 -23.95
N ALA A 38 3.52 35.96 -23.79
CA ALA A 38 3.13 34.84 -24.65
C ALA A 38 1.71 34.32 -24.37
N GLN A 39 1.20 34.57 -23.15
CA GLN A 39 0.00 33.94 -22.58
C GLN A 39 0.09 32.41 -22.61
N ALA A 40 1.29 31.90 -22.36
CA ALA A 40 1.62 30.48 -22.37
C ALA A 40 1.90 30.03 -20.93
N GLY A 41 1.30 28.92 -20.52
CA GLY A 41 1.48 28.41 -19.17
C GLY A 41 1.32 26.90 -19.10
N GLY A 42 1.92 26.32 -18.07
CA GLY A 42 1.93 24.90 -17.87
C GLY A 42 2.11 24.51 -16.42
N VAL A 43 1.66 23.30 -16.11
CA VAL A 43 1.75 22.73 -14.76
C VAL A 43 2.35 21.33 -14.88
N VAL A 44 3.31 21.03 -14.00
CA VAL A 44 3.91 19.69 -13.86
C VAL A 44 3.79 19.19 -12.43
N HIS A 45 3.53 17.89 -12.27
CA HIS A 45 3.48 17.22 -10.97
C HIS A 45 4.67 16.29 -10.78
N VAL A 46 5.54 16.62 -9.82
CA VAL A 46 6.80 15.92 -9.58
C VAL A 46 6.76 15.10 -8.30
N LEU A 47 7.14 13.82 -8.38
CA LEU A 47 7.16 12.89 -7.24
C LEU A 47 8.52 12.84 -6.53
N LEU A 48 9.61 12.85 -7.29
CA LEU A 48 10.97 12.57 -6.79
C LEU A 48 11.95 13.69 -7.20
N PRO A 49 13.07 13.86 -6.48
CA PRO A 49 14.00 14.94 -6.77
C PRO A 49 14.91 14.59 -7.98
N SER A 50 15.44 13.38 -7.98
CA SER A 50 16.37 12.84 -8.98
C SER A 50 16.33 11.31 -8.98
N GLY A 51 16.80 10.67 -10.05
CA GLY A 51 16.82 9.21 -10.18
C GLY A 51 18.01 8.70 -11.01
N PRO A 52 18.20 7.37 -11.12
CA PRO A 52 19.16 6.79 -12.04
C PRO A 52 18.81 7.15 -13.49
N THR A 53 19.82 7.42 -14.33
CA THR A 53 19.65 7.88 -15.72
C THR A 53 18.64 7.05 -16.52
N HIS A 54 18.77 5.71 -16.51
CA HIS A 54 17.86 4.79 -17.21
C HIS A 54 16.38 4.95 -16.80
N LYS A 55 16.09 5.18 -15.50
CA LYS A 55 14.72 5.37 -15.03
C LYS A 55 14.16 6.74 -15.39
N MET A 56 15.02 7.75 -15.46
CA MET A 56 14.63 9.09 -15.92
C MET A 56 14.35 9.13 -17.41
N GLU A 57 14.99 8.27 -18.22
CA GLU A 57 14.66 8.11 -19.64
C GLU A 57 13.28 7.45 -19.84
N GLU A 58 12.93 6.44 -19.03
CA GLU A 58 11.62 5.78 -19.09
C GLU A 58 10.47 6.63 -18.53
N THR A 59 10.73 7.37 -17.45
CA THR A 59 9.70 8.12 -16.69
C THR A 59 10.17 9.55 -16.36
N PRO A 60 10.47 10.40 -17.35
CA PRO A 60 11.12 11.69 -17.14
C PRO A 60 10.31 12.64 -16.26
N LEU A 61 8.97 12.57 -16.30
CA LEU A 61 8.10 13.46 -15.56
C LEU A 61 8.00 13.14 -14.06
N TYR A 62 8.52 11.98 -13.61
CA TYR A 62 8.52 11.62 -12.19
C TYR A 62 9.56 12.41 -11.38
N TYR A 63 10.61 12.92 -12.03
CA TYR A 63 11.79 13.50 -11.37
C TYR A 63 11.93 14.99 -11.65
N ALA A 64 12.17 15.81 -10.63
CA ALA A 64 12.34 17.26 -10.78
C ALA A 64 13.42 17.59 -11.81
N GLN A 65 14.53 16.83 -11.77
CA GLN A 65 15.68 16.98 -12.65
C GLN A 65 15.37 16.90 -14.14
N SER A 66 14.36 16.13 -14.56
CA SER A 66 13.97 15.98 -15.96
C SER A 66 12.63 16.65 -16.28
N ALA A 67 11.69 16.66 -15.34
CA ALA A 67 10.34 17.19 -15.52
C ALA A 67 10.30 18.72 -15.68
N ILE A 68 11.14 19.45 -14.92
CA ILE A 68 11.18 20.92 -14.97
C ILE A 68 11.77 21.40 -16.30
N PRO A 69 12.93 20.89 -16.78
CA PRO A 69 13.42 21.21 -18.11
C PRO A 69 12.40 20.89 -19.21
N ALA A 70 11.75 19.71 -19.16
CA ALA A 70 10.75 19.33 -20.15
C ALA A 70 9.54 20.28 -20.19
N LEU A 71 9.10 20.80 -19.03
CA LEU A 71 8.04 21.80 -18.98
C LEU A 71 8.48 23.14 -19.57
N ILE A 72 9.72 23.57 -19.31
CA ILE A 72 10.28 24.80 -19.88
C ILE A 72 10.34 24.69 -21.40
N ASP A 73 10.91 23.60 -21.92
CA ASP A 73 11.03 23.36 -23.36
C ASP A 73 9.66 23.38 -24.04
N ALA A 74 8.66 22.71 -23.45
CA ALA A 74 7.29 22.72 -23.94
C ALA A 74 6.63 24.11 -23.94
N LEU A 75 7.01 25.01 -23.03
CA LEU A 75 6.56 26.41 -23.05
C LEU A 75 7.26 27.24 -24.10
N LEU A 76 8.57 27.06 -24.28
CA LEU A 76 9.33 27.73 -25.32
C LEU A 76 8.80 27.35 -26.71
N GLU A 77 8.46 26.07 -26.93
CA GLU A 77 7.78 25.60 -28.15
C GLU A 77 6.41 26.27 -28.37
N LYS A 78 5.75 26.70 -27.30
CA LYS A 78 4.47 27.44 -27.35
C LYS A 78 4.64 28.96 -27.45
N GLY A 79 5.87 29.44 -27.63
CA GLY A 79 6.20 30.84 -27.85
C GLY A 79 6.50 31.63 -26.58
N ALA A 80 6.67 30.98 -25.43
CA ALA A 80 7.21 31.64 -24.24
C ALA A 80 8.67 32.03 -24.46
N THR A 81 9.13 33.02 -23.71
CA THR A 81 10.54 33.43 -23.69
C THR A 81 11.16 33.12 -22.34
N MET A 82 12.46 32.82 -22.33
CA MET A 82 13.11 32.44 -21.07
C MET A 82 13.06 33.58 -20.03
N SER A 83 13.18 34.83 -20.48
CA SER A 83 13.06 36.02 -19.62
C SER A 83 11.63 36.31 -19.16
N GLY A 84 10.61 35.79 -19.85
CA GLY A 84 9.19 36.03 -19.56
C GLY A 84 8.58 35.02 -18.60
N ILE A 85 9.21 33.85 -18.42
CA ILE A 85 8.68 32.78 -17.57
C ILE A 85 8.87 33.12 -16.08
N VAL A 86 7.79 32.98 -15.32
CA VAL A 86 7.79 33.01 -13.85
C VAL A 86 7.27 31.69 -13.27
N ALA A 87 7.70 31.37 -12.06
CA ALA A 87 7.37 30.12 -11.40
C ALA A 87 6.50 30.29 -10.15
N HIS A 88 5.55 29.37 -9.97
CA HIS A 88 4.78 29.18 -8.75
C HIS A 88 4.90 27.73 -8.27
N MET A 89 5.19 27.52 -6.99
CA MET A 89 5.47 26.20 -6.45
C MET A 89 4.59 25.88 -5.24
N ALA A 90 4.02 24.67 -5.21
CA ALA A 90 3.22 24.20 -4.08
C ALA A 90 3.53 22.75 -3.71
N GLY A 91 3.13 22.31 -2.51
CA GLY A 91 3.16 20.90 -2.09
C GLY A 91 4.23 20.59 -1.04
N GLY A 92 4.91 19.45 -1.17
CA GLY A 92 6.03 19.07 -0.29
C GLY A 92 5.65 18.85 1.18
N ALA A 93 4.38 18.60 1.46
CA ALA A 93 3.87 18.40 2.82
C ALA A 93 4.30 17.06 3.41
N HIS A 94 4.60 17.05 4.70
CA HIS A 94 4.83 15.83 5.46
C HIS A 94 3.49 15.27 5.94
N ILE A 95 2.90 14.38 5.13
CA ILE A 95 1.64 13.71 5.47
C ILE A 95 1.96 12.45 6.27
N VAL A 96 1.66 12.48 7.57
CA VAL A 96 1.75 11.30 8.43
C VAL A 96 0.51 10.43 8.18
N THR A 97 0.62 9.46 7.30
CA THR A 97 -0.34 8.36 7.17
C THR A 97 -0.02 7.31 8.23
N LYS A 98 -1.01 6.94 9.05
CA LYS A 98 -0.89 5.86 10.05
C LYS A 98 -0.39 4.59 9.37
N GLY A 99 0.86 4.19 9.62
CA GLY A 99 1.35 2.84 9.29
C GLY A 99 2.54 2.73 8.32
N THR A 100 3.03 3.80 7.70
CA THR A 100 4.21 3.72 6.84
C THR A 100 5.16 4.87 7.11
N ILE A 101 6.39 4.56 7.55
CA ILE A 101 7.50 5.53 7.53
C ILE A 101 7.89 5.68 6.05
N GLN A 102 7.12 6.46 5.28
CA GLN A 102 7.61 6.95 4.00
C GLN A 102 8.72 7.96 4.29
N ASP A 103 9.88 7.79 3.64
CA ASP A 103 11.09 8.59 3.78
C ASP A 103 10.78 10.04 4.21
N LEU A 104 11.16 10.37 5.45
CA LEU A 104 10.80 11.57 6.20
C LEU A 104 11.13 12.92 5.50
N ASN A 105 11.71 12.92 4.29
CA ASN A 105 12.25 14.10 3.63
C ASN A 105 12.02 14.22 2.11
N ILE A 106 11.19 13.40 1.46
CA ILE A 106 11.00 13.48 -0.01
C ILE A 106 10.55 14.88 -0.44
N GLY A 107 9.53 15.46 0.20
CA GLY A 107 9.02 16.79 -0.14
C GLY A 107 10.08 17.89 -0.01
N LYS A 108 10.90 17.86 1.05
CA LYS A 108 12.00 18.82 1.25
C LYS A 108 13.06 18.70 0.15
N ARG A 109 13.44 17.47 -0.23
CA ARG A 109 14.40 17.20 -1.30
C ARG A 109 13.87 17.67 -2.66
N ASN A 110 12.59 17.42 -2.95
CA ASN A 110 11.94 17.90 -4.17
C ASN A 110 11.99 19.42 -4.28
N THR A 111 11.62 20.13 -3.20
CA THR A 111 11.66 21.60 -3.17
C THR A 111 13.07 22.15 -3.40
N ILE A 112 14.09 21.58 -2.72
CA ILE A 112 15.49 22.01 -2.90
C ILE A 112 15.90 21.81 -4.35
N LYS A 113 15.65 20.62 -4.91
CA LYS A 113 16.07 20.31 -6.28
C LYS A 113 15.35 21.17 -7.32
N ALA A 114 14.06 21.43 -7.13
CA ALA A 114 13.31 22.29 -8.02
C ALA A 114 13.82 23.74 -8.01
N LYS A 115 14.19 24.27 -6.84
CA LYS A 115 14.82 25.59 -6.74
C LYS A 115 16.15 25.66 -7.47
N GLU A 116 17.04 24.71 -7.22
CA GLU A 116 18.34 24.63 -7.91
C GLU A 116 18.20 24.66 -9.43
N ILE A 117 17.22 23.93 -9.96
CA ILE A 117 16.96 23.90 -11.41
C ILE A 117 16.44 25.25 -11.88
N LEU A 118 15.40 25.80 -11.25
CA LEU A 118 14.84 27.10 -11.65
C LEU A 118 15.87 28.23 -11.59
N ASP A 119 16.72 28.24 -10.56
CA ASP A 119 17.82 29.20 -10.42
C ASP A 119 18.83 29.05 -11.57
N SER A 120 19.13 27.83 -12.02
CA SER A 120 20.03 27.58 -13.16
C SER A 120 19.47 28.07 -14.51
N TYR A 121 18.15 28.16 -14.65
CA TYR A 121 17.46 28.75 -15.81
C TYR A 121 17.14 30.25 -15.62
N ALA A 122 17.55 30.84 -14.49
CA ALA A 122 17.23 32.22 -14.10
C ALA A 122 15.71 32.51 -14.07
N ILE A 123 14.89 31.52 -13.72
CA ILE A 123 13.43 31.67 -13.58
C ILE A 123 13.09 32.12 -12.16
N PRO A 124 12.50 33.32 -11.96
CA PRO A 124 12.10 33.78 -10.65
C PRO A 124 10.88 33.00 -10.14
N ILE A 125 10.94 32.57 -8.87
CA ILE A 125 9.79 31.99 -8.17
C ILE A 125 9.02 33.12 -7.49
N ILE A 126 7.85 33.46 -8.01
CA ILE A 126 7.05 34.59 -7.53
C ILE A 126 6.01 34.19 -6.47
N SER A 127 5.66 32.91 -6.38
CA SER A 127 4.93 32.40 -5.21
C SER A 127 5.33 30.98 -4.83
N MET A 128 5.34 30.72 -3.53
CA MET A 128 5.70 29.41 -2.99
C MET A 128 4.88 29.10 -1.73
N ASP A 129 4.21 27.95 -1.72
CA ASP A 129 3.62 27.39 -0.51
C ASP A 129 3.96 25.89 -0.43
N VAL A 130 5.09 25.58 0.21
CA VAL A 130 5.66 24.23 0.29
C VAL A 130 5.87 23.81 1.75
N GLY A 131 5.96 22.50 2.02
CA GLY A 131 6.21 21.97 3.37
C GLY A 131 4.95 21.93 4.25
N GLY A 132 5.13 21.87 5.57
CA GLY A 132 4.01 21.73 6.53
C GLY A 132 3.42 20.31 6.54
N SER A 133 2.21 20.14 7.09
CA SER A 133 1.57 18.84 7.30
C SER A 133 0.25 18.65 6.53
N VAL A 134 -0.11 19.60 5.67
CA VAL A 134 -1.37 19.61 4.92
C VAL A 134 -1.12 19.67 3.42
N GLY A 135 -1.91 18.91 2.67
CA GLY A 135 -1.88 18.95 1.22
C GLY A 135 -2.37 20.29 0.64
N ARG A 136 -2.07 20.52 -0.63
CA ARG A 136 -2.40 21.75 -1.36
C ARG A 136 -3.03 21.45 -2.70
N ARG A 137 -3.86 22.37 -3.17
CA ARG A 137 -4.32 22.45 -4.55
C ARG A 137 -3.58 23.59 -5.22
N LEU A 138 -2.96 23.32 -6.36
CA LEU A 138 -2.35 24.32 -7.24
C LEU A 138 -3.18 24.39 -8.50
N LYS A 139 -3.67 25.58 -8.85
CA LYS A 139 -4.49 25.82 -10.03
C LYS A 139 -3.92 27.00 -10.80
N LEU A 140 -3.64 26.81 -12.10
CA LEU A 140 -3.27 27.86 -13.04
C LEU A 140 -4.44 28.08 -14.02
N THR A 141 -4.87 29.33 -14.15
CA THR A 141 -5.92 29.73 -15.09
C THR A 141 -5.29 30.48 -16.26
N LEU A 142 -5.59 30.03 -17.48
CA LEU A 142 -5.16 30.62 -18.74
C LEU A 142 -6.36 31.24 -19.47
N PRO A 143 -6.16 32.32 -20.23
CA PRO A 143 -4.86 32.94 -20.53
C PRO A 143 -4.40 33.96 -19.49
N THR A 144 -5.13 34.15 -18.37
CA THR A 144 -4.89 35.22 -17.39
C THR A 144 -3.60 35.06 -16.58
N GLY A 145 -3.08 33.84 -16.46
CA GLY A 145 -1.90 33.56 -15.62
C GLY A 145 -2.22 33.49 -14.12
N GLU A 146 -3.49 33.53 -13.74
CA GLU A 146 -3.88 33.54 -12.33
C GLU A 146 -3.56 32.19 -11.68
N VAL A 147 -2.72 32.22 -10.64
CA VAL A 147 -2.36 31.04 -9.84
C VAL A 147 -3.02 31.08 -8.47
N GLU A 148 -3.82 30.06 -8.19
CA GLU A 148 -4.45 29.84 -6.89
C GLU A 148 -3.78 28.66 -6.16
N ILE A 149 -3.30 28.91 -4.94
CA ILE A 149 -2.81 27.84 -4.04
C ILE A 149 -3.70 27.80 -2.81
N LYS A 150 -4.43 26.70 -2.62
CA LYS A 150 -5.27 26.48 -1.44
C LYS A 150 -4.77 25.31 -0.61
N ARG A 151 -4.51 25.55 0.68
CA ARG A 151 -4.26 24.50 1.66
C ARG A 151 -5.55 23.73 1.97
N SER A 152 -5.43 22.42 2.10
CA SER A 152 -6.56 21.57 2.50
C SER A 152 -6.90 21.85 3.97
N ARG A 153 -8.09 22.42 4.24
CA ARG A 153 -8.56 22.67 5.62
C ARG A 153 -8.91 21.32 6.25
N GLY A 154 -8.11 20.90 7.23
CA GLY A 154 -8.37 19.70 8.02
C GLY A 154 -9.56 19.87 8.96
N THR A 155 -10.78 19.69 8.46
CA THR A 155 -11.97 19.40 9.26
C THR A 155 -12.97 18.61 8.41
N LYS A 156 -13.43 17.46 8.95
CA LYS A 156 -14.51 16.58 8.48
C LYS A 156 -15.31 17.11 7.27
N GLY A 157 -15.10 16.50 6.10
CA GLY A 157 -15.73 16.87 4.84
C GLY A 157 -14.66 17.15 3.80
N GLY A 158 -14.60 16.33 2.75
CA GLY A 158 -13.55 16.40 1.74
C GLY A 158 -13.51 17.71 0.94
N LEU A 159 -12.55 17.76 0.01
CA LEU A 159 -12.05 18.86 -0.84
C LEU A 159 -13.05 19.77 -1.60
N LEU A 160 -14.37 19.60 -1.49
CA LEU A 160 -15.38 20.32 -2.26
C LEU A 160 -16.58 20.62 -1.35
N GLY A 161 -17.03 21.87 -1.35
CA GLY A 161 -18.33 22.24 -0.76
C GLY A 161 -19.45 21.54 -1.52
N ASP A 162 -20.38 20.95 -0.78
CA ASP A 162 -21.43 19.98 -1.15
C ASP A 162 -22.42 20.36 -2.27
N LYS A 163 -22.22 21.44 -3.03
CA LYS A 163 -23.26 21.94 -3.97
C LYS A 163 -23.10 21.49 -5.43
N ASP A 164 -21.90 21.13 -5.87
CA ASP A 164 -21.62 20.69 -7.26
C ASP A 164 -20.80 19.38 -7.31
N ASP A 165 -21.05 18.45 -6.37
CA ASP A 165 -20.27 17.21 -6.28
C ASP A 165 -20.62 16.21 -7.39
N GLN A 166 -19.87 16.28 -8.49
CA GLN A 166 -19.92 15.34 -9.62
C GLN A 166 -18.90 14.18 -9.50
N ARG A 167 -18.25 13.99 -8.33
CA ARG A 167 -17.39 12.81 -8.14
C ARG A 167 -18.24 11.54 -8.13
N PRO A 168 -17.72 10.39 -8.59
CA PRO A 168 -18.40 9.11 -8.34
C PRO A 168 -18.64 9.01 -6.84
N LYS A 169 -19.91 8.89 -6.45
CA LYS A 169 -20.29 8.73 -5.04
C LYS A 169 -19.42 7.61 -4.47
N ALA A 170 -18.83 7.85 -3.29
CA ALA A 170 -18.06 6.82 -2.59
C ALA A 170 -18.88 5.51 -2.67
N PRO A 171 -18.28 4.41 -3.18
CA PRO A 171 -19.01 3.17 -3.32
C PRO A 171 -19.64 2.89 -1.97
N ARG A 172 -20.95 2.59 -1.96
CA ARG A 172 -21.62 2.17 -0.75
C ARG A 172 -20.83 0.97 -0.24
N LEU A 173 -20.13 1.17 0.88
CA LEU A 173 -19.44 0.11 1.58
C LEU A 173 -20.53 -0.80 2.12
N ASP A 174 -20.87 -1.82 1.34
CA ASP A 174 -21.78 -2.84 1.80
C ASP A 174 -21.07 -3.64 2.91
N GLU A 175 -21.88 -4.12 3.86
CA GLU A 175 -21.37 -4.83 5.02
C GLU A 175 -20.55 -6.08 4.61
N ASN A 176 -20.90 -6.71 3.49
CA ASN A 176 -20.18 -7.89 3.00
C ASN A 176 -18.79 -7.51 2.45
N SER A 177 -18.66 -6.41 1.71
CA SER A 177 -17.37 -5.88 1.27
C SER A 177 -16.49 -5.47 2.45
N LEU A 178 -17.06 -4.82 3.47
CA LEU A 178 -16.33 -4.48 4.69
C LEU A 178 -15.84 -5.72 5.43
N ARG A 179 -16.69 -6.76 5.53
CA ARG A 179 -16.31 -8.06 6.12
C ARG A 179 -15.21 -8.74 5.31
N LYS A 180 -15.26 -8.67 3.99
CA LYS A 180 -14.22 -9.19 3.10
C LYS A 180 -12.89 -8.46 3.33
N MET A 181 -12.88 -7.13 3.29
CA MET A 181 -11.68 -6.32 3.55
C MET A 181 -11.11 -6.55 4.96
N ALA A 182 -11.98 -6.67 5.98
CA ALA A 182 -11.57 -6.99 7.34
C ALA A 182 -10.93 -8.39 7.45
N SER A 183 -11.40 -9.35 6.65
CA SER A 183 -10.82 -10.71 6.60
C SER A 183 -9.41 -10.74 5.99
N GLU A 184 -9.09 -9.78 5.13
CA GLU A 184 -7.80 -9.63 4.43
C GLU A 184 -6.74 -8.89 5.25
N LEU A 185 -7.13 -8.23 6.36
CA LEU A 185 -6.20 -7.54 7.26
C LEU A 185 -5.20 -8.54 7.84
N LYS A 186 -3.92 -8.15 7.87
CA LYS A 186 -2.82 -8.98 8.36
C LYS A 186 -2.47 -8.60 9.81
N PRO A 187 -2.16 -9.61 10.65
CA PRO A 187 -1.54 -9.37 11.95
C PRO A 187 -0.27 -8.52 11.86
N ASP A 188 0.01 -7.78 12.92
CA ASP A 188 1.31 -7.18 13.16
C ASP A 188 2.38 -8.28 13.24
N SER A 189 3.44 -8.11 12.45
CA SER A 189 4.48 -9.14 12.31
C SER A 189 5.24 -9.39 13.62
N ASN A 190 5.45 -8.37 14.46
CA ASN A 190 6.14 -8.53 15.74
C ASN A 190 5.28 -9.29 16.75
N VAL A 191 3.97 -9.00 16.77
CA VAL A 191 3.02 -9.69 17.65
C VAL A 191 2.88 -11.15 17.21
N ALA A 192 2.74 -11.40 15.90
CA ALA A 192 2.62 -12.75 15.35
C ALA A 192 3.87 -13.61 15.61
N ILE A 193 5.08 -13.08 15.36
CA ILE A 193 6.34 -13.80 15.60
C ILE A 193 6.49 -14.14 17.08
N ARG A 194 6.26 -13.16 17.96
CA ARG A 194 6.39 -13.37 19.40
C ARG A 194 5.32 -14.32 19.94
N ALA A 195 4.10 -14.29 19.39
CA ALA A 195 3.05 -15.24 19.73
C ALA A 195 3.46 -16.66 19.31
N LEU A 196 3.98 -16.86 18.10
CA LEU A 196 4.49 -18.17 17.65
C LEU A 196 5.64 -18.69 18.53
N GLN A 197 6.52 -17.81 19.02
CA GLN A 197 7.60 -18.18 19.95
C GLN A 197 7.06 -18.60 21.32
N LEU A 198 6.14 -17.83 21.90
CA LEU A 198 5.54 -18.16 23.20
C LEU A 198 4.72 -19.45 23.14
N VAL A 199 4.13 -19.76 21.99
CA VAL A 199 3.35 -20.99 21.82
C VAL A 199 4.20 -22.26 21.88
N ARG A 200 5.50 -22.19 21.52
CA ARG A 200 6.44 -23.33 21.54
C ARG A 200 6.88 -23.79 22.94
N GLY A 201 6.58 -23.04 24.00
CA GLY A 201 6.97 -23.42 25.37
C GLY A 201 5.98 -24.40 26.00
N ASP A 202 6.50 -25.34 26.80
CA ASP A 202 5.70 -26.27 27.61
C ASP A 202 4.91 -25.55 28.72
N ASP A 203 5.49 -24.51 29.31
CA ASP A 203 4.88 -23.66 30.34
C ASP A 203 4.45 -22.30 29.77
N ILE A 204 3.29 -22.26 29.11
CA ILE A 204 2.75 -20.98 28.64
C ILE A 204 2.09 -20.23 29.79
N CYS A 205 2.59 -19.04 30.09
CA CYS A 205 1.84 -18.05 30.84
C CYS A 205 0.74 -17.45 29.95
N PHE A 206 -0.51 -17.94 30.11
CA PHE A 206 -1.66 -17.45 29.33
C PHE A 206 -1.87 -15.94 29.45
N ARG A 207 -1.49 -15.36 30.59
CA ARG A 207 -1.55 -13.92 30.79
C ARG A 207 -0.62 -13.18 29.84
N GLU A 208 0.60 -13.67 29.66
CA GLU A 208 1.58 -13.06 28.74
C GLU A 208 1.12 -13.18 27.28
N LEU A 209 0.58 -14.34 26.90
CA LEU A 209 0.04 -14.56 25.56
C LEU A 209 -1.22 -13.71 25.30
N GLU A 210 -2.12 -13.59 26.28
CA GLU A 210 -3.30 -12.71 26.22
C GLU A 210 -2.89 -11.24 26.07
N GLU A 211 -1.96 -10.74 26.92
CA GLU A 211 -1.43 -9.38 26.85
C GLU A 211 -0.74 -9.06 25.53
N LEU A 212 -0.06 -10.06 24.94
CA LEU A 212 0.58 -9.91 23.64
C LEU A 212 -0.47 -9.83 22.53
N ILE A 213 -1.43 -10.76 22.49
CA ILE A 213 -2.48 -10.80 21.46
C ILE A 213 -3.35 -9.55 21.51
N LEU A 214 -3.64 -9.01 22.71
CA LEU A 214 -4.41 -7.77 22.89
C LEU A 214 -3.78 -6.54 22.21
N LYS A 215 -2.48 -6.58 21.89
CA LYS A 215 -1.79 -5.52 21.14
C LYS A 215 -2.12 -5.56 19.63
N ASP A 216 -2.73 -6.64 19.15
CA ASP A 216 -3.09 -6.85 17.76
C ASP A 216 -4.60 -7.09 17.59
N GLN A 217 -5.29 -6.07 17.06
CA GLN A 217 -6.73 -6.09 16.85
C GLN A 217 -7.17 -7.14 15.80
N VAL A 218 -6.30 -7.49 14.85
CA VAL A 218 -6.57 -8.49 13.80
C VAL A 218 -6.52 -9.89 14.40
N LEU A 219 -5.49 -10.21 15.19
CA LEU A 219 -5.40 -11.51 15.88
C LEU A 219 -6.54 -11.68 16.88
N CYS A 220 -6.85 -10.67 17.69
CA CYS A 220 -8.01 -10.69 18.57
C CYS A 220 -9.31 -10.99 17.82
N GLY A 221 -9.57 -10.25 16.73
CA GLY A 221 -10.78 -10.43 15.92
C GLY A 221 -10.86 -11.82 15.29
N ARG A 222 -9.74 -12.35 14.77
CA ARG A 222 -9.67 -13.70 14.18
C ARG A 222 -9.92 -14.78 15.20
N ILE A 223 -9.28 -14.71 16.37
CA ILE A 223 -9.45 -15.70 17.44
C ILE A 223 -10.90 -15.69 17.94
N LEU A 224 -11.46 -14.51 18.24
CA LEU A 224 -12.85 -14.38 18.68
C LEU A 224 -13.84 -14.83 17.59
N GLY A 225 -13.54 -14.56 16.31
CA GLY A 225 -14.36 -15.03 15.19
C GLY A 225 -14.37 -16.57 15.06
N ILE A 226 -13.22 -17.21 15.25
CA ILE A 226 -13.11 -18.68 15.25
C ILE A 226 -13.90 -19.27 16.42
N VAL A 227 -13.71 -18.73 17.63
CA VAL A 227 -14.40 -19.19 18.85
C VAL A 227 -15.92 -19.04 18.73
N ASN A 228 -16.39 -17.93 18.16
CA ASN A 228 -17.82 -17.66 17.97
C ASN A 228 -18.41 -18.32 16.71
N SER A 229 -17.63 -19.13 15.99
CA SER A 229 -18.15 -19.83 14.81
C SER A 229 -19.19 -20.88 15.18
N ALA A 230 -20.04 -21.24 14.21
CA ALA A 230 -21.09 -22.25 14.39
C ALA A 230 -20.56 -23.60 14.91
N ARG A 231 -19.26 -23.87 14.72
CA ARG A 231 -18.56 -25.06 15.23
C ARG A 231 -18.72 -25.27 16.74
N TYR A 232 -18.78 -24.19 17.52
CA TYR A 232 -18.80 -24.25 18.99
C TYR A 232 -20.20 -24.12 19.60
N GLY A 233 -21.23 -23.83 18.80
CA GLY A 233 -22.63 -23.88 19.23
C GLY A 233 -22.98 -23.00 20.44
N LEU A 234 -22.30 -21.86 20.61
CA LEU A 234 -22.41 -21.03 21.81
C LEU A 234 -23.76 -20.30 21.90
N GLN A 235 -24.39 -20.33 23.09
CA GLN A 235 -25.64 -19.60 23.36
C GLN A 235 -25.44 -18.08 23.43
N ARG A 236 -24.23 -17.62 23.79
CA ARG A 236 -23.85 -16.20 23.85
C ARG A 236 -22.47 -16.01 23.26
N GLN A 237 -22.28 -14.88 22.57
CA GLN A 237 -20.99 -14.55 21.97
C GLN A 237 -19.92 -14.26 23.02
N ILE A 238 -18.74 -14.81 22.82
CA ILE A 238 -17.54 -14.54 23.61
C ILE A 238 -16.89 -13.26 23.10
N THR A 239 -16.71 -12.30 23.99
CA THR A 239 -16.11 -10.99 23.70
C THR A 239 -14.75 -10.77 24.37
N LYS A 240 -14.35 -11.66 25.29
CA LYS A 240 -13.09 -11.57 26.05
C LYS A 240 -12.17 -12.75 25.73
N LEU A 241 -10.88 -12.47 25.56
CA LEU A 241 -9.88 -13.46 25.17
C LEU A 241 -9.64 -14.51 26.27
N SER A 242 -9.51 -14.09 27.52
CA SER A 242 -9.52 -14.95 28.71
C SER A 242 -10.66 -15.97 28.73
N HIS A 243 -11.88 -15.56 28.36
CA HIS A 243 -13.02 -16.48 28.29
C HIS A 243 -12.87 -17.49 27.13
N ALA A 244 -12.35 -17.05 25.98
CA ALA A 244 -12.06 -17.94 24.86
C ALA A 244 -10.99 -19.00 25.22
N ILE A 245 -9.93 -18.61 25.94
CA ILE A 245 -8.88 -19.52 26.41
C ILE A 245 -9.46 -20.60 27.32
N ASN A 246 -10.28 -20.20 28.30
CA ASN A 246 -10.90 -21.13 29.25
C ASN A 246 -11.85 -22.13 28.57
N LEU A 247 -12.58 -21.68 27.54
CA LEU A 247 -13.49 -22.55 26.79
C LEU A 247 -12.74 -23.58 25.93
N LEU A 248 -11.71 -23.13 25.21
CA LEU A 248 -11.02 -23.94 24.21
C LEU A 248 -10.00 -24.91 24.82
N GLY A 249 -9.48 -24.58 25.99
CA GLY A 249 -8.30 -25.23 26.54
C GLY A 249 -7.02 -24.78 25.84
N THR A 250 -5.90 -25.12 26.47
CA THR A 250 -4.57 -24.59 26.15
C THR A 250 -4.09 -25.01 24.76
N THR A 251 -4.13 -26.31 24.47
CA THR A 251 -3.68 -26.90 23.20
C THR A 251 -4.48 -26.37 22.01
N THR A 252 -5.82 -26.31 22.14
CA THR A 252 -6.69 -25.80 21.06
C THR A 252 -6.46 -24.31 20.84
N PHE A 253 -6.28 -23.54 21.91
CA PHE A 253 -5.99 -22.11 21.82
C PHE A 253 -4.66 -21.84 21.10
N LYS A 254 -3.59 -22.55 21.47
CA LYS A 254 -2.27 -22.50 20.79
C LYS A 254 -2.41 -22.69 19.27
N LYS A 255 -3.14 -23.73 18.85
CA LYS A 255 -3.41 -24.00 17.42
C LYS A 255 -4.15 -22.86 16.73
N ILE A 256 -5.19 -22.33 17.37
CA ILE A 256 -5.98 -21.22 16.81
C ILE A 256 -5.12 -19.96 16.65
N VAL A 257 -4.24 -19.67 17.62
CA VAL A 257 -3.28 -18.56 17.53
C VAL A 257 -2.31 -18.77 16.38
N MET A 258 -1.69 -19.95 16.27
CA MET A 258 -0.79 -20.30 15.17
C MET A 258 -1.47 -20.17 13.80
N GLN A 259 -2.66 -20.74 13.66
CA GLN A 259 -3.48 -20.63 12.46
C GLN A 259 -3.83 -19.17 12.15
N ALA A 260 -4.23 -18.37 13.14
CA ALA A 260 -4.59 -16.97 12.94
C ALA A 260 -3.39 -16.11 12.50
N CYS A 261 -2.19 -16.41 13.01
CA CYS A 261 -0.94 -15.76 12.59
C CYS A 261 -0.58 -16.13 11.14
N ILE A 262 -0.62 -17.42 10.82
CA ILE A 262 -0.17 -17.94 9.52
C ILE A 262 -1.17 -17.67 8.41
N LYS A 263 -2.48 -17.61 8.69
CA LYS A 263 -3.54 -17.35 7.70
C LYS A 263 -3.28 -16.12 6.84
N GLY A 264 -2.65 -15.07 7.40
CA GLY A 264 -2.27 -13.85 6.66
C GLY A 264 -1.26 -14.06 5.52
N LEU A 265 -0.48 -15.14 5.59
CA LEU A 265 0.46 -15.55 4.54
C LEU A 265 -0.26 -16.21 3.36
N TYR A 266 -1.40 -16.86 3.63
CA TYR A 266 -2.21 -17.65 2.70
C TYR A 266 -3.40 -16.84 2.11
N SER A 267 -3.49 -15.53 2.35
CA SER A 267 -4.69 -14.72 2.02
C SER A 267 -4.72 -14.13 0.60
N ASN A 268 -3.71 -14.39 -0.24
CA ASN A 268 -3.68 -13.85 -1.60
C ASN A 268 -4.28 -14.87 -2.58
N PRO A 269 -5.01 -14.42 -3.62
CA PRO A 269 -5.56 -15.33 -4.62
C PRO A 269 -4.47 -16.15 -5.28
N PHE A 270 -4.63 -17.48 -5.26
CA PHE A 270 -3.68 -18.41 -5.86
C PHE A 270 -4.18 -18.77 -7.25
N THR A 271 -3.38 -18.44 -8.27
CA THR A 271 -3.65 -18.88 -9.65
C THR A 271 -2.76 -20.08 -10.02
N GLY A 272 -1.69 -20.27 -9.26
CA GLY A 272 -0.64 -21.22 -9.50
C GLY A 272 -0.92 -22.67 -9.08
N TYR A 273 -1.64 -22.93 -7.99
CA TYR A 273 -1.91 -24.31 -7.54
C TYR A 273 -3.33 -24.77 -7.88
N GLU A 274 -3.59 -26.09 -7.89
CA GLU A 274 -4.94 -26.68 -8.07
C GLU A 274 -5.91 -26.42 -6.90
N PHE A 275 -5.65 -25.36 -6.11
CA PHE A 275 -6.38 -25.05 -4.89
C PHE A 275 -7.05 -23.69 -5.02
N ASP A 276 -8.36 -23.65 -4.78
CA ASP A 276 -9.10 -22.42 -4.45
C ASP A 276 -8.41 -21.69 -3.28
N ASP A 277 -8.62 -20.38 -3.14
CA ASP A 277 -7.93 -19.48 -2.20
C ASP A 277 -8.03 -19.97 -0.74
N GLN A 278 -9.09 -20.71 -0.41
CA GLN A 278 -9.28 -21.33 0.90
C GLN A 278 -8.67 -22.74 0.99
N ALA A 279 -8.60 -23.47 -0.12
CA ALA A 279 -8.18 -24.87 -0.14
C ALA A 279 -6.71 -25.05 0.23
N PHE A 280 -5.82 -24.09 -0.09
CA PHE A 280 -4.41 -24.19 0.28
C PHE A 280 -4.19 -24.03 1.80
N PHE A 281 -4.91 -23.11 2.45
CA PHE A 281 -4.89 -23.00 3.91
C PHE A 281 -5.53 -24.22 4.58
N HIS A 282 -6.65 -24.73 4.05
CA HIS A 282 -7.28 -25.94 4.54
C HIS A 282 -6.37 -27.17 4.43
N HIS A 283 -5.61 -27.29 3.34
CA HIS A 283 -4.58 -28.32 3.18
C HIS A 283 -3.52 -28.22 4.28
N ALA A 284 -2.96 -27.03 4.50
CA ALA A 284 -1.96 -26.81 5.54
C ALA A 284 -2.49 -27.17 6.95
N VAL A 285 -3.73 -26.79 7.28
CA VAL A 285 -4.37 -27.14 8.55
C VAL A 285 -4.62 -28.66 8.65
N ALA A 286 -5.09 -29.30 7.58
CA ALA A 286 -5.32 -30.74 7.57
C ALA A 286 -4.01 -31.53 7.78
N CYS A 287 -2.94 -31.16 7.07
CA CYS A 287 -1.61 -31.72 7.27
C CYS A 287 -1.11 -31.51 8.70
N ALA A 288 -1.34 -30.33 9.29
CA ALA A 288 -0.97 -30.04 10.67
C ALA A 288 -1.70 -30.93 11.68
N GLU A 289 -3.03 -31.06 11.58
CA GLU A 289 -3.82 -31.92 12.46
C GLU A 289 -3.41 -33.40 12.33
N LEU A 290 -3.21 -33.89 11.09
CA LEU A 290 -2.77 -35.27 10.84
C LEU A 290 -1.36 -35.51 11.38
N SER A 291 -0.44 -34.58 11.16
CA SER A 291 0.95 -34.71 11.64
C SER A 291 1.00 -34.74 13.16
N GLN A 292 0.21 -33.90 13.83
CA GLN A 292 0.10 -33.93 15.27
C GLN A 292 -0.56 -35.22 15.79
N PHE A 293 -1.60 -35.71 15.12
CA PHE A 293 -2.23 -36.99 15.45
C PHE A 293 -1.21 -38.14 15.38
N LEU A 294 -0.41 -38.18 14.30
CA LEU A 294 0.65 -39.18 14.12
C LEU A 294 1.76 -39.04 15.15
N ALA A 295 2.21 -37.81 15.45
CA ALA A 295 3.21 -37.55 16.48
C ALA A 295 2.75 -38.06 17.86
N ASN A 296 1.51 -37.78 18.24
CA ASN A 296 0.91 -38.32 19.47
C ASN A 296 0.82 -39.84 19.49
N ARG A 297 0.44 -40.45 18.36
CA ARG A 297 0.19 -41.90 18.28
C ARG A 297 1.47 -42.72 18.25
N LEU A 298 2.51 -42.20 17.59
CA LEU A 298 3.77 -42.88 17.33
C LEU A 298 4.89 -42.45 18.29
N ALA A 299 4.74 -41.34 19.00
CA ALA A 299 5.73 -40.76 19.92
C ALA A 299 7.11 -40.52 19.27
N ILE A 300 7.12 -40.13 18.00
CA ILE A 300 8.34 -39.92 17.19
C ILE A 300 8.83 -38.47 17.15
N ALA A 301 7.99 -37.52 17.55
CA ALA A 301 8.27 -36.09 17.54
C ALA A 301 7.37 -35.39 18.56
N ASP A 302 7.75 -34.17 18.95
CA ASP A 302 6.88 -33.32 19.74
C ASP A 302 5.59 -32.99 18.94
N PRO A 303 4.38 -33.21 19.51
CA PRO A 303 3.12 -32.99 18.81
C PRO A 303 2.89 -31.53 18.40
N GLU A 304 3.38 -30.56 19.16
CA GLU A 304 3.19 -29.13 18.85
C GLU A 304 4.18 -28.66 17.77
N GLU A 305 5.42 -29.13 17.81
CA GLU A 305 6.41 -28.89 16.75
C GLU A 305 6.00 -29.53 15.43
N ALA A 306 5.52 -30.79 15.47
CA ALA A 306 5.03 -31.48 14.28
C ALA A 306 3.84 -30.75 13.65
N TYR A 307 2.94 -30.21 14.49
CA TYR A 307 1.81 -29.39 14.04
C TYR A 307 2.29 -28.14 13.30
N LEU A 308 3.18 -27.36 13.93
CA LEU A 308 3.69 -26.11 13.37
C LEU A 308 4.49 -26.34 12.08
N ALA A 309 5.35 -27.37 12.06
CA ALA A 309 6.15 -27.72 10.89
C ALA A 309 5.24 -28.05 9.69
N ALA A 310 4.23 -28.89 9.90
CA ALA A 310 3.27 -29.25 8.85
C ALA A 310 2.39 -28.06 8.43
N LEU A 311 2.04 -27.16 9.35
CA LEU A 311 1.28 -25.94 9.03
C LEU A 311 2.08 -24.98 8.13
N MET A 312 3.41 -24.98 8.23
CA MET A 312 4.30 -24.09 7.47
C MET A 312 5.02 -24.77 6.28
N HIS A 313 4.86 -26.08 6.09
CA HIS A 313 5.73 -26.89 5.21
C HIS A 313 5.78 -26.39 3.76
N ASP A 314 4.69 -25.81 3.29
CA ASP A 314 4.49 -25.39 1.92
C ASP A 314 4.64 -23.86 1.72
N ILE A 315 5.20 -23.15 2.71
CA ILE A 315 5.37 -21.67 2.65
C ILE A 315 6.24 -21.21 1.47
N GLY A 316 7.21 -22.04 1.04
CA GLY A 316 8.09 -21.73 -0.09
C GLY A 316 7.31 -21.52 -1.39
N LYS A 317 6.24 -22.28 -1.60
CA LYS A 317 5.34 -22.17 -2.76
C LYS A 317 4.72 -20.78 -2.87
N ILE A 318 4.33 -20.20 -1.73
CA ILE A 318 3.79 -18.83 -1.65
C ILE A 318 4.85 -17.80 -2.07
N LEU A 319 6.10 -18.00 -1.66
CA LEU A 319 7.20 -17.09 -1.98
C LEU A 319 7.57 -17.13 -3.46
N VAL A 320 7.55 -18.32 -4.08
CA VAL A 320 7.85 -18.47 -5.50
C VAL A 320 6.77 -17.80 -6.37
N GLU A 321 5.48 -18.03 -6.09
CA GLU A 321 4.39 -17.43 -6.86
C GLU A 321 4.36 -15.89 -6.76
N LYS A 322 4.62 -15.33 -5.56
CA LYS A 322 4.63 -13.87 -5.35
C LYS A 322 5.77 -13.14 -6.05
N ASN A 323 6.95 -13.75 -6.11
CA ASN A 323 8.14 -13.08 -6.64
C ASN A 323 8.45 -13.48 -8.10
N PHE A 324 7.93 -14.61 -8.57
CA PHE A 324 8.27 -15.19 -9.88
C PHE A 324 7.03 -15.77 -10.58
N THR A 325 5.95 -15.00 -10.70
CA THR A 325 4.67 -15.49 -11.23
C THR A 325 4.78 -16.17 -12.60
N ASN A 326 5.55 -15.60 -13.54
CA ASN A 326 5.74 -16.19 -14.87
C ASN A 326 6.53 -17.51 -14.81
N THR A 327 7.63 -17.55 -14.04
CA THR A 327 8.43 -18.76 -13.82
C THR A 327 7.62 -19.86 -13.14
N PHE A 328 6.80 -19.48 -12.17
CA PHE A 328 5.93 -20.39 -11.44
C PHE A 328 4.94 -21.11 -12.39
N ILE A 329 4.31 -20.38 -13.32
CA ILE A 329 3.42 -20.96 -14.33
C ILE A 329 4.18 -21.97 -15.21
N THR A 330 5.41 -21.65 -15.62
CA THR A 330 6.26 -22.55 -16.41
C THR A 330 6.63 -23.80 -15.64
N VAL A 331 7.02 -23.68 -14.36
CA VAL A 331 7.33 -24.81 -13.47
C VAL A 331 6.11 -25.71 -13.29
N LYS A 332 4.93 -25.13 -13.07
CA LYS A 332 3.67 -25.88 -12.98
C LYS A 332 3.39 -26.66 -14.27
N MET A 333 3.49 -25.99 -15.42
CA MET A 333 3.28 -26.63 -16.72
C MET A 333 4.28 -27.75 -16.97
N SER A 334 5.56 -27.55 -16.61
CA SER A 334 6.59 -28.59 -16.72
C SER A 334 6.28 -29.78 -15.81
N ALA A 335 5.92 -29.54 -14.55
CA ALA A 335 5.53 -30.58 -13.59
C ALA A 335 4.34 -31.41 -14.08
N SER A 336 3.29 -30.74 -14.61
CA SER A 336 2.09 -31.40 -15.14
C SER A 336 2.37 -32.18 -16.43
N ILE A 337 3.09 -31.60 -17.39
CA ILE A 337 3.42 -32.24 -18.68
C ILE A 337 4.33 -33.45 -18.47
N LYS A 338 5.37 -33.29 -17.64
CA LYS A 338 6.36 -34.34 -17.38
C LYS A 338 5.93 -35.33 -16.30
N ARG A 339 4.82 -35.06 -15.60
CA ARG A 339 4.33 -35.84 -14.45
C ARG A 339 5.40 -36.06 -13.37
N ILE A 340 6.16 -35.01 -13.09
CA ILE A 340 7.21 -35.02 -12.07
C ILE A 340 6.77 -34.21 -10.84
N PRO A 341 7.26 -34.55 -9.64
CA PRO A 341 7.11 -33.71 -8.46
C PRO A 341 7.51 -32.25 -8.70
N PHE A 342 6.78 -31.32 -8.08
CA PHE A 342 6.97 -29.88 -8.25
C PHE A 342 8.43 -29.45 -7.98
N PHE A 343 9.06 -29.98 -6.94
CA PHE A 343 10.45 -29.66 -6.58
C PHE A 343 11.50 -30.09 -7.63
N LEU A 344 11.15 -31.03 -8.52
CA LEU A 344 12.02 -31.41 -9.63
C LEU A 344 11.84 -30.45 -10.80
N ALA A 345 10.61 -30.01 -11.07
CA ALA A 345 10.33 -29.01 -12.09
C ALA A 345 10.90 -27.62 -11.74
N GLU A 346 11.05 -27.29 -10.46
CA GLU A 346 11.68 -26.04 -9.99
C GLU A 346 13.18 -25.94 -10.29
N LYS A 347 13.85 -27.07 -10.56
CA LYS A 347 15.31 -27.16 -10.77
C LYS A 347 15.73 -27.12 -12.24
N GLU A 348 14.75 -27.05 -13.14
CA GLU A 348 14.94 -26.88 -14.58
C GLU A 348 14.96 -25.40 -14.95
#